data_AF-A0A7W8HCJ9-F1
#
_entry.id   AF-A0A7W8HCJ9-F1
#
_cell.length_a   1.000
_cell.length_b   1.000
_cell.length_c   1.000
_cell.angle_alpha   90.00
_cell.angle_beta   90.00
_cell.angle_gamma   90.00
#
_symmetry.space_group_name_H-M   'P 1'
#
loop_
_entity.id
_entity.type
_entity.pdbx_description
1 polymer ?
#
loop_
_entity_poly.entity_id
_entity_poly.type
_entity_poly.pdbx_seq_one_letter_code
_entity_poly.pdbx_strand_id
1 'polypeptide(L)'
;MAIFSIMGAVMGARFVVEEYAGERAVLLFSYPIRREMILGAKLCLVFFYTLFAMLVWSAATEIIFFVTESLFPIGSGTFSWERVLWIFLSLLCHSLIAGAVAIVSLWIGFLKKSVSATIVASVITATLLCQMLSAVFAFRQALFILSVVLAAAAIAAVKHLFYQIGKMEV
;
A
#
# COMPACT_ATOMS: atom_id res chain seq x y z
N MET A 1 -6.73 -1.57 6.81
CA MET A 1 -5.60 -1.96 5.93
C MET A 1 -6.07 -2.56 4.61
N ALA A 2 -6.73 -3.73 4.60
CA ALA A 2 -7.11 -4.44 3.36
C ALA A 2 -7.86 -3.58 2.32
N ILE A 3 -8.87 -2.82 2.75
CA ILE A 3 -9.67 -1.99 1.85
C ILE A 3 -8.80 -0.92 1.17
N PHE A 4 -7.92 -0.25 1.92
CA PHE A 4 -7.01 0.76 1.40
C PHE A 4 -5.96 0.18 0.45
N SER A 5 -5.42 -1.02 0.73
CA SER A 5 -4.51 -1.69 -0.20
C SER A 5 -5.19 -2.10 -1.50
N ILE A 6 -6.45 -2.56 -1.44
CA ILE A 6 -7.25 -2.91 -2.63
C ILE A 6 -7.56 -1.64 -3.43
N MET A 7 -7.97 -0.56 -2.77
CA MET A 7 -8.19 0.75 -3.42
C MET A 7 -6.92 1.24 -4.13
N GLY A 8 -5.76 1.10 -3.47
CA GLY A 8 -4.46 1.38 -4.06
C GLY A 8 -4.16 0.56 -5.31
N ALA A 9 -4.37 -0.75 -5.22
CA ALA A 9 -4.15 -1.65 -6.34
C ALA A 9 -5.10 -1.37 -7.51
N VAL A 10 -6.38 -1.05 -7.26
CA VAL A 10 -7.34 -0.65 -8.30
C VAL A 10 -6.88 0.63 -8.99
N MET A 11 -6.44 1.62 -8.21
CA MET A 11 -5.95 2.88 -8.75
C MET A 11 -4.67 2.68 -9.59
N GLY A 12 -3.73 1.87 -9.08
CA GLY A 12 -2.54 1.47 -9.83
C GLY A 12 -2.87 0.68 -11.10
N ALA A 13 -3.85 -0.21 -11.06
CA ALA A 13 -4.28 -0.98 -12.22
C ALA A 13 -4.79 -0.06 -13.34
N ARG A 14 -5.56 0.97 -13.00
CA ARG A 14 -6.09 1.95 -13.97
C ARG A 14 -5.04 2.92 -14.47
N PHE A 15 -4.18 3.46 -13.60
CA PHE A 15 -3.20 4.46 -14.02
C PHE A 15 -1.93 3.88 -14.63
N VAL A 16 -1.57 2.64 -14.29
CA VAL A 16 -0.32 2.01 -14.73
C VAL A 16 -0.61 0.82 -15.66
N VAL A 17 -1.37 -0.17 -15.23
CA VAL A 17 -1.53 -1.40 -16.04
C VAL A 17 -2.28 -1.10 -17.34
N GLU A 18 -3.37 -0.32 -17.30
CA GLU A 18 -4.15 0.01 -18.49
C GLU A 18 -3.36 0.83 -19.53
N GLU A 19 -2.51 1.76 -19.08
CA GLU A 19 -1.74 2.62 -19.98
C GLU A 19 -0.49 1.94 -20.55
N TYR A 20 0.20 1.11 -19.77
CA TYR A 20 1.45 0.46 -20.20
C TYR A 20 1.25 -0.92 -20.84
N ALA A 21 0.12 -1.58 -20.60
CA ALA A 21 -0.18 -2.89 -21.20
C ALA A 21 -1.13 -2.83 -22.40
N GLY A 22 -1.87 -1.74 -22.59
CA GLY A 22 -2.83 -1.57 -23.68
C GLY A 22 -2.24 -0.89 -24.92
N GLU A 23 -3.10 -0.62 -25.91
CA GLU A 23 -2.74 0.10 -27.15
C GLU A 23 -2.23 1.53 -26.90
N ARG A 24 -2.49 2.08 -25.70
CA ARG A 24 -2.02 3.41 -25.28
C ARG A 24 -0.52 3.46 -24.95
N ALA A 25 0.16 2.31 -24.86
CA ALA A 25 1.59 2.27 -24.60
C ALA A 25 2.39 2.99 -25.70
N VAL A 26 1.93 2.92 -26.96
CA VAL A 26 2.58 3.57 -28.11
C VAL A 26 2.53 5.11 -27.98
N LEU A 27 1.42 5.65 -27.50
CA LEU A 27 1.26 7.11 -27.25
C LEU A 27 2.19 7.57 -26.13
N LEU A 28 2.35 6.76 -25.07
CA LEU A 28 3.23 7.08 -23.96
C LEU A 28 4.70 7.07 -24.38
N PHE A 29 5.10 6.12 -25.24
CA PHE A 29 6.46 6.04 -25.76
C PHE A 29 6.80 7.13 -26.78
N SER A 30 5.81 7.79 -27.36
CA SER A 30 6.01 8.92 -28.27
C SER A 30 6.34 10.23 -27.52
N TYR A 31 6.17 10.26 -26.20
CA TYR A 31 6.41 11.45 -25.39
C TYR A 31 7.92 11.67 -25.18
N PRO A 32 8.45 12.91 -25.33
CA PRO A 32 9.89 13.21 -25.23
C PRO A 32 10.42 13.21 -23.78
N ILE A 33 9.77 12.49 -22.86
CA ILE A 33 10.12 12.39 -21.44
C ILE A 33 10.54 10.95 -21.14
N ARG A 34 11.54 10.78 -20.26
CA ARG A 34 12.01 9.45 -19.81
C ARG A 34 10.86 8.66 -19.17
N ARG A 35 10.48 7.54 -19.79
CA ARG A 35 9.44 6.58 -19.36
C ARG A 35 9.54 6.14 -17.89
N GLU A 36 10.75 5.96 -17.38
CA GLU A 36 11.00 5.58 -15.99
C GLU A 36 10.55 6.67 -15.00
N MET A 37 10.69 7.95 -15.35
CA MET A 37 10.27 9.04 -14.47
C MET A 37 8.75 9.14 -14.38
N ILE A 38 8.04 8.94 -15.50
CA ILE A 38 6.58 8.96 -15.54
C ILE A 38 6.01 7.80 -14.72
N LEU A 39 6.55 6.60 -14.90
CA LEU A 39 6.16 5.44 -14.10
C LEU A 39 6.43 5.69 -12.61
N GLY A 40 7.62 6.19 -12.27
CA GLY A 40 7.99 6.48 -10.89
C GLY A 40 7.03 7.46 -10.23
N ALA A 41 6.65 8.53 -10.93
CA ALA A 41 5.66 9.49 -10.44
C ALA A 41 4.29 8.85 -10.19
N LYS A 42 3.82 7.97 -11.09
CA LYS A 42 2.54 7.26 -10.92
C LYS A 42 2.55 6.28 -9.76
N LEU A 43 3.63 5.51 -9.60
CA LEU A 43 3.79 4.60 -8.46
C LEU A 43 3.82 5.36 -7.14
N CYS A 44 4.57 6.48 -7.13
CA CYS A 44 4.66 7.38 -6.00
C CYS A 44 3.28 7.94 -5.61
N LEU A 45 2.50 8.38 -6.59
CA LEU A 45 1.12 8.85 -6.39
C LEU A 45 0.24 7.75 -5.78
N VAL A 46 0.28 6.53 -6.32
CA VAL A 46 -0.49 5.39 -5.78
C VAL A 46 -0.10 5.08 -4.34
N PHE A 47 1.20 5.03 -4.06
CA PHE A 47 1.72 4.76 -2.73
C PHE A 47 1.31 5.84 -1.72
N PHE A 48 1.59 7.11 -2.00
CA PHE A 48 1.28 8.18 -1.07
C PHE A 48 -0.23 8.35 -0.87
N TYR A 49 -1.03 8.21 -1.93
CA TYR A 49 -2.48 8.29 -1.79
C TYR A 49 -3.03 7.22 -0.84
N THR A 50 -2.59 5.96 -0.98
CA THR A 50 -3.01 4.88 -0.08
C THR A 50 -2.56 5.11 1.36
N LEU A 51 -1.33 5.58 1.52
CA LEU A 51 -0.74 5.87 2.82
C LEU A 51 -1.51 6.99 3.54
N PHE A 52 -1.73 8.13 2.87
CA PHE A 52 -2.44 9.26 3.45
C PHE A 52 -3.91 8.94 3.73
N ALA A 53 -4.61 8.30 2.79
CA ALA A 53 -6.01 7.93 2.99
C ALA A 53 -6.18 7.03 4.23
N MET A 54 -5.29 6.06 4.40
CA MET A 54 -5.31 5.17 5.57
C MET A 54 -4.94 5.92 6.85
N LEU A 55 -3.91 6.77 6.84
CA LEU A 55 -3.52 7.54 8.02
C LEU A 55 -4.63 8.47 8.50
N VAL A 56 -5.23 9.25 7.59
CA VAL A 56 -6.26 10.22 7.94
C VAL A 56 -7.50 9.52 8.51
N TRP A 57 -7.97 8.46 7.85
CA TRP A 57 -9.19 7.78 8.28
C TRP A 57 -8.99 7.01 9.58
N SER A 58 -7.87 6.27 9.71
CA SER A 58 -7.59 5.53 10.93
C SER A 58 -7.22 6.45 12.10
N ALA A 59 -6.55 7.58 11.87
CA ALA A 59 -6.36 8.57 12.93
C ALA A 59 -7.69 9.18 13.38
N ALA A 60 -8.61 9.45 12.46
CA ALA A 60 -9.94 9.94 12.81
C ALA A 60 -10.71 8.92 13.68
N THR A 61 -10.63 7.62 13.38
CA THR A 61 -11.29 6.59 14.22
C THR A 61 -10.69 6.50 15.62
N GLU A 62 -9.36 6.59 15.74
CA GLU A 62 -8.69 6.58 17.06
C GLU A 62 -9.02 7.84 17.88
N ILE A 63 -9.13 9.01 17.24
CA ILE A 63 -9.52 10.26 17.93
C ILE A 63 -10.97 10.18 18.42
N ILE A 64 -11.89 9.67 17.60
CA ILE A 64 -13.30 9.49 18.00
C ILE A 64 -13.39 8.52 19.19
N PHE A 65 -12.61 7.44 19.16
CA PHE A 65 -12.53 6.50 20.26
C PHE A 65 -12.00 7.16 21.53
N PHE A 66 -10.90 7.92 21.43
CA PHE A 66 -10.32 8.67 22.54
C PHE A 66 -11.31 9.66 23.18
N VAL A 67 -12.04 10.43 22.37
CA VAL A 67 -13.08 11.36 22.85
C VAL A 67 -14.19 10.59 23.56
N THR A 68 -14.62 9.45 23.01
CA THR A 68 -15.67 8.63 23.61
C THR A 68 -15.25 8.08 24.98
N GLU A 69 -14.02 7.60 25.10
CA GLU A 69 -13.48 7.08 26.36
C GLU A 69 -13.32 8.17 27.43
N SER A 70 -13.06 9.42 27.01
CA SER A 70 -13.02 10.56 27.94
C SER A 70 -14.38 10.94 28.52
N LEU A 71 -15.47 10.71 27.78
CA LEU A 71 -16.84 11.02 28.20
C LEU A 71 -17.48 9.87 28.98
N PHE A 72 -17.22 8.64 28.55
CA PHE A 72 -17.68 7.42 29.19
C PHE A 72 -16.46 6.52 29.43
N PRO A 73 -15.90 6.48 30.64
CA PRO A 73 -14.77 5.62 30.96
C PRO A 73 -15.24 4.15 31.00
N ILE A 74 -15.34 3.56 29.81
CA ILE A 74 -15.71 2.16 29.58
C ILE A 74 -14.46 1.27 29.75
N GLY A 75 -13.26 1.82 29.50
CA GLY A 75 -11.97 1.17 29.69
C GLY A 75 -11.41 1.39 31.10
N SER A 76 -10.93 0.32 31.74
CA SER A 76 -10.24 0.35 33.04
C SER A 76 -8.74 0.72 32.93
N GLY A 77 -8.32 1.31 31.80
CA GLY A 77 -6.93 1.54 31.47
C GLY A 77 -6.44 2.93 31.86
N THR A 78 -5.31 3.01 32.56
CA THR A 78 -4.60 4.28 32.78
C THR A 78 -4.04 4.81 31.45
N PHE A 79 -4.34 6.08 31.13
CA PHE A 79 -3.73 6.81 30.03
C PHE A 79 -2.22 6.95 30.25
N SER A 80 -1.42 6.06 29.63
CA SER A 80 0.03 6.20 29.57
C SER A 80 0.44 6.77 28.22
N TRP A 81 1.31 7.78 28.25
CA TRP A 81 1.88 8.41 27.05
C TRP A 81 2.57 7.40 26.13
N GLU A 82 3.12 6.33 26.70
CA GLU A 82 3.75 5.23 25.97
C GLU A 82 2.76 4.48 25.07
N ARG A 83 1.49 4.34 25.50
CA ARG A 83 0.45 3.66 24.74
C ARG A 83 0.04 4.49 23.53
N VAL A 84 -0.08 5.81 23.68
CA VAL A 84 -0.42 6.73 22.59
C VAL A 84 0.67 6.70 21.52
N LEU A 85 1.95 6.79 21.94
CA LEU A 85 3.08 6.66 21.02
C LEU A 85 3.09 5.30 20.30
N TRP A 86 2.72 4.23 21.01
CA TRP A 86 2.63 2.91 20.40
C TRP A 86 1.52 2.80 19.35
N ILE A 87 0.32 3.31 19.63
CA ILE A 87 -0.81 3.31 18.68
C ILE A 87 -0.44 4.11 17.44
N PHE A 88 0.18 5.28 17.61
CA PHE A 88 0.63 6.11 16.49
C PHE A 88 1.67 5.39 15.60
N LEU A 89 2.67 4.74 16.20
CA LEU A 89 3.68 3.98 15.48
C LEU A 89 3.11 2.71 14.82
N SER A 90 2.23 2.04 15.56
CA SER A 90 1.18 1.11 15.11
C SER A 90 0.63 1.44 13.73
N LEU A 91 -0.09 2.55 13.73
CA LEU A 91 -0.82 3.09 12.61
C LEU A 91 0.09 3.42 11.42
N LEU A 92 1.23 4.06 11.68
CA LEU A 92 2.23 4.36 10.64
C LEU A 92 2.71 3.10 9.94
N CYS A 93 3.09 2.07 10.68
CA CYS A 93 3.54 0.80 10.11
C CYS A 93 2.44 0.10 9.30
N HIS A 94 1.20 0.06 9.80
CA HIS A 94 0.09 -0.54 9.06
C HIS A 94 -0.23 0.21 7.77
N SER A 95 -0.09 1.53 7.76
CA SER A 95 -0.28 2.34 6.56
C SER A 95 0.83 2.09 5.52
N LEU A 96 2.08 2.00 5.95
CA LEU A 96 3.20 1.61 5.09
C LEU A 96 3.01 0.23 4.48
N ILE A 97 2.55 -0.74 5.28
CA ILE A 97 2.22 -2.09 4.79
C ILE A 97 1.13 -2.01 3.72
N ALA A 98 0.05 -1.27 3.94
CA ALA A 98 -1.02 -1.14 2.94
C ALA A 98 -0.50 -0.61 1.59
N GLY A 99 0.34 0.41 1.61
CA GLY A 99 0.97 0.96 0.41
C GLY A 99 1.93 -0.03 -0.26
N ALA A 100 2.74 -0.74 0.52
CA ALA A 100 3.66 -1.77 0.00
C ALA A 100 2.90 -2.90 -0.70
N VAL A 101 1.79 -3.36 -0.10
CA VAL A 101 0.91 -4.38 -0.70
C VAL A 101 0.32 -3.89 -2.01
N ALA A 102 -0.17 -2.65 -2.07
CA ALA A 102 -0.70 -2.08 -3.30
C ALA A 102 0.33 -2.11 -4.44
N ILE A 103 1.59 -1.78 -4.17
CA ILE A 103 2.70 -1.86 -5.13
C ILE A 103 2.98 -3.32 -5.55
N VAL A 104 3.02 -4.26 -4.61
CA VAL A 104 3.27 -5.67 -4.91
C VAL A 104 2.14 -6.25 -5.78
N SER A 105 0.89 -5.95 -5.46
CA SER A 105 -0.26 -6.37 -6.28
C SER A 105 -0.19 -5.76 -7.68
N LEU A 106 0.21 -4.49 -7.78
CA LEU A 106 0.40 -3.80 -9.04
C LEU A 106 1.48 -4.47 -9.90
N TRP A 107 2.60 -4.87 -9.29
CA TRP A 107 3.68 -5.57 -9.98
C TRP A 107 3.20 -6.90 -10.58
N ILE A 108 2.45 -7.71 -9.82
CA ILE A 108 1.85 -8.96 -10.32
C ILE A 108 0.90 -8.67 -11.48
N GLY A 109 0.09 -7.63 -11.35
CA GLY A 109 -0.85 -7.16 -12.36
C GLY A 109 -0.20 -6.74 -13.67
N PHE A 110 0.93 -6.02 -13.57
CA PHE A 110 1.72 -5.57 -14.70
C PHE A 110 2.36 -6.73 -15.46
N LEU A 111 2.91 -7.72 -14.75
CA LEU A 111 3.47 -8.94 -15.36
C LEU A 111 2.44 -9.71 -16.18
N LYS A 112 1.18 -9.71 -15.73
CA LYS A 112 0.05 -10.35 -16.41
C LYS A 112 -0.63 -9.44 -17.44
N LYS A 113 -0.18 -8.19 -17.61
CA LYS A 113 -0.77 -7.20 -18.52
C LYS A 113 -2.29 -7.05 -18.36
N SER A 114 -2.80 -7.19 -17.14
CA SER A 114 -4.25 -7.28 -16.89
C SER A 114 -4.69 -6.54 -15.64
N VAL A 115 -5.68 -5.65 -15.83
CA VAL A 115 -6.34 -4.90 -14.75
C VAL A 115 -7.04 -5.85 -13.79
N SER A 116 -7.79 -6.84 -14.30
CA SER A 116 -8.51 -7.80 -13.45
C SER A 116 -7.55 -8.65 -12.62
N ALA A 117 -6.42 -9.08 -13.19
CA ALA A 117 -5.39 -9.83 -12.47
C ALA A 117 -4.80 -9.02 -11.31
N THR A 118 -4.63 -7.70 -11.49
CA THR A 118 -4.14 -6.79 -10.44
C THR A 118 -5.09 -6.76 -9.23
N ILE A 119 -6.40 -6.65 -9.51
CA ILE A 119 -7.42 -6.56 -8.47
C ILE A 119 -7.51 -7.87 -7.70
N VAL A 120 -7.59 -9.01 -8.41
CA VAL A 120 -7.64 -10.34 -7.77
C VAL A 120 -6.40 -10.59 -6.93
N ALA A 121 -5.20 -10.26 -7.45
CA ALA A 121 -3.96 -10.36 -6.69
C ALA A 121 -4.02 -9.52 -5.40
N SER A 122 -4.55 -8.30 -5.46
CA SER A 122 -4.68 -7.44 -4.29
C SER A 122 -5.58 -7.99 -3.20
N VAL A 123 -6.69 -8.62 -3.57
CA VAL A 123 -7.61 -9.25 -2.61
C VAL A 123 -6.91 -10.42 -1.91
N ILE A 124 -6.23 -11.28 -2.67
CA ILE A 124 -5.50 -12.43 -2.12
C ILE A 124 -4.37 -11.98 -1.21
N THR A 125 -3.52 -11.04 -1.65
CA THR A 125 -2.39 -10.58 -0.83
C THR A 125 -2.85 -9.81 0.40
N ALA A 126 -3.88 -8.98 0.30
CA ALA A 126 -4.40 -8.22 1.43
C ALA A 126 -5.03 -9.12 2.49
N THR A 127 -5.82 -10.13 2.08
CA THR A 127 -6.45 -11.08 3.01
C THR A 127 -5.41 -11.94 3.72
N LEU A 128 -4.44 -12.49 2.99
CA LEU A 128 -3.35 -13.27 3.59
C LEU A 128 -2.56 -12.45 4.62
N LEU A 129 -2.24 -11.20 4.31
CA LEU A 129 -1.50 -10.33 5.22
C LEU A 129 -2.32 -9.90 6.43
N CYS A 130 -3.62 -9.67 6.27
CA CYS A 130 -4.50 -9.45 7.42
C CYS A 130 -4.50 -10.65 8.38
N GLN A 131 -4.54 -11.88 7.85
CA GLN A 131 -4.48 -13.09 8.68
C GLN A 131 -3.14 -13.19 9.43
N MET A 132 -2.03 -12.92 8.75
CA MET A 132 -0.70 -12.91 9.37
C MET A 132 -0.57 -11.83 10.45
N LEU A 133 -1.06 -10.62 10.19
CA LEU A 133 -1.06 -9.53 11.18
C LEU A 133 -1.90 -9.86 12.41
N SER A 134 -3.05 -10.50 12.22
CA SER A 134 -3.90 -10.95 13.34
C SER A 134 -3.19 -11.99 14.21
N ALA A 135 -2.54 -12.98 13.59
CA ALA A 135 -1.79 -14.02 14.31
C ALA A 135 -0.59 -13.47 15.11
N VAL A 136 -0.02 -12.35 14.65
CA VAL A 136 1.22 -11.76 15.18
C VAL A 136 0.96 -10.56 16.11
N PHE A 137 -0.32 -10.21 16.34
CA PHE A 137 -0.73 -8.99 17.06
C PHE A 137 -0.12 -8.86 18.48
N ALA A 138 0.16 -9.99 19.14
CA ALA A 138 0.77 -10.00 20.48
C ALA A 138 2.26 -9.59 20.49
N PHE A 139 2.97 -9.72 19.37
CA PHE A 139 4.41 -9.49 19.27
C PHE A 139 4.73 -8.16 18.55
N ARG A 140 4.92 -7.10 19.35
CA ARG A 140 5.32 -5.75 18.90
C ARG A 140 6.49 -5.74 17.91
N GLN A 141 7.51 -6.55 18.14
CA GLN A 141 8.70 -6.64 17.26
C GLN A 141 8.39 -7.23 15.89
N ALA A 142 7.46 -8.19 15.82
CA ALA A 142 7.17 -8.90 14.59
C ALA A 142 6.41 -8.03 13.58
N LEU A 143 5.65 -7.02 14.04
CA LEU A 143 5.06 -6.00 13.18
C LEU A 143 6.12 -5.17 12.43
N PHE A 144 7.21 -4.78 13.12
CA PHE A 144 8.31 -4.07 12.47
C PHE A 144 9.03 -4.95 11.45
N ILE A 145 9.33 -6.20 11.81
CA ILE A 145 9.98 -7.15 10.90
C ILE A 145 9.14 -7.34 9.64
N LEU A 146 7.83 -7.56 9.79
CA LEU A 146 6.91 -7.69 8.67
C LEU A 146 6.88 -6.44 7.80
N SER A 147 6.83 -5.24 8.42
CA SER A 147 6.86 -3.97 7.68
C SER A 147 8.13 -3.80 6.84
N VAL A 148 9.29 -4.20 7.38
CA VAL A 148 10.58 -4.14 6.67
C VAL A 148 10.61 -5.14 5.52
N VAL A 149 10.15 -6.38 5.74
CA VAL A 149 10.09 -7.42 4.70
C VAL A 149 9.20 -6.97 3.53
N LEU A 150 8.02 -6.41 3.83
CA LEU A 150 7.11 -5.90 2.80
C LEU A 150 7.65 -4.65 2.09
N ALA A 151 8.31 -3.74 2.81
CA ALA A 151 8.97 -2.60 2.19
C ALA A 151 10.08 -3.06 1.23
N ALA A 152 10.90 -4.04 1.63
CA ALA A 152 11.93 -4.61 0.76
C ALA A 152 11.32 -5.28 -0.49
N ALA A 153 10.23 -6.04 -0.33
CA ALA A 153 9.50 -6.64 -1.45
C ALA A 153 8.92 -5.58 -2.41
N ALA A 154 8.36 -4.49 -1.88
CA ALA A 154 7.86 -3.39 -2.70
C ALA A 154 9.00 -2.69 -3.46
N ILE A 155 10.15 -2.44 -2.83
CA ILE A 155 11.32 -1.84 -3.50
C ILE A 155 11.82 -2.76 -4.62
N ALA A 156 11.90 -4.06 -4.38
CA ALA A 156 12.28 -5.05 -5.38
C ALA A 156 11.29 -5.06 -6.56
N ALA A 157 9.99 -5.01 -6.27
CA ALA A 157 8.92 -4.93 -7.27
C ALA A 157 9.04 -3.67 -8.14
N VAL A 158 9.31 -2.50 -7.53
CA VAL A 158 9.53 -1.24 -8.26
C VAL A 158 10.77 -1.31 -9.15
N LYS A 159 11.90 -1.82 -8.63
CA LYS A 159 13.12 -1.99 -9.43
C LYS A 159 12.89 -2.92 -10.63
N HIS A 160 12.17 -4.02 -10.42
CA HIS A 160 11.83 -4.95 -11.48
C HIS A 160 10.92 -4.31 -12.53
N LEU A 161 9.99 -3.45 -12.10
CA LEU A 161 9.10 -2.73 -13.00
C LEU A 161 9.87 -1.75 -13.90
N PHE A 162 10.80 -0.98 -13.33
CA PHE A 162 11.68 -0.10 -14.10
C PHE A 162 12.55 -0.87 -15.09
N TYR A 163 13.12 -2.01 -14.67
CA TYR A 163 13.91 -2.86 -15.55
C TYR A 163 13.09 -3.39 -16.74
N GLN A 164 11.85 -3.84 -16.50
CA GLN A 164 11.00 -4.32 -17.59
C GLN A 164 10.66 -3.21 -18.60
N ILE A 165 10.35 -2.00 -18.14
CA ILE A 165 10.05 -0.88 -19.03
C ILE A 165 11.27 -0.45 -19.82
N GLY A 166 12.47 -0.53 -19.22
CA GLY A 166 13.74 -0.32 -19.93
C GLY A 166 13.94 -1.30 -21.10
N LYS A 167 13.42 -2.52 -20.97
CA LYS A 167 13.53 -3.59 -21.99
C LYS A 167 12.40 -3.59 -23.02
N MET A 168 11.35 -2.79 -22.84
CA MET A 168 10.30 -2.64 -23.85
C MET A 168 10.86 -1.81 -25.01
N GLU A 169 11.27 -2.47 -26.08
CA GLU A 169 11.53 -1.83 -27.38
C GLU A 169 10.20 -1.50 -28.06
N VAL A 170 10.15 -0.34 -28.72
CA VAL A 170 9.05 0.09 -29.61
C VAL A 170 9.28 -0.50 -30.98
#